data_AF-K1UET9-F1
#
_entry.id   AF-K1UET9-F1
#
_cell.length_a   1.000
_cell.length_b   1.000
_cell.length_c   1.000
_cell.angle_alpha   90.00
_cell.angle_beta   90.00
_cell.angle_gamma   90.00
#
_symmetry.space_group_name_H-M   'P 1'
#
loop_
_entity.id
_entity.type
_entity.pdbx_description
1 polymer ?
#
loop_
_entity_poly.entity_id
_entity_poly.type
_entity_poly.pdbx_seq_one_letter_code
_entity_poly.pdbx_strand_id
1 'polypeptide(L)'
;LQRIDLETGRTDVVATLPRSEFGEGIALLDGKIYQLTWENNKAYVYDAATGRQLRTFAYAGEGWGLTTDGERLYMSDGSEYLRILDPETFRVQRSVPVTFRGAPVQLLNELEWIDGKIWANVYAAGATRPQTKFFLQNYS
;
A
#
# COMPACT_ATOMS: atom_id res chain seq x y z
N LEU A 1 -7.41 5.01 -10.52
CA LEU A 1 -6.45 5.97 -9.94
C LEU A 1 -6.89 7.40 -10.27
N GLN A 2 -7.05 8.23 -9.25
CA GLN A 2 -7.43 9.63 -9.42
C GLN A 2 -6.35 10.54 -8.86
N ARG A 3 -6.18 11.71 -9.48
CA ARG A 3 -5.45 12.85 -8.92
C ARG A 3 -6.47 13.88 -8.46
N ILE A 4 -6.30 14.38 -7.24
CA ILE A 4 -7.24 15.29 -6.61
C ILE A 4 -6.50 16.57 -6.27
N ASP A 5 -7.02 17.70 -6.72
CA ASP A 5 -6.59 19.02 -6.27
C ASP A 5 -7.15 19.26 -4.85
N LEU A 6 -6.26 19.50 -3.89
CA LEU A 6 -6.65 19.58 -2.47
C LEU A 6 -7.44 20.84 -2.13
N GLU A 7 -7.25 21.94 -2.84
CA GLU A 7 -7.94 23.20 -2.56
C GLU A 7 -9.36 23.20 -3.12
N THR A 8 -9.53 22.65 -4.32
CA THR A 8 -10.78 22.72 -5.08
C THR A 8 -11.58 21.43 -5.07
N GLY A 9 -10.96 20.30 -4.69
CA GLY A 9 -11.55 18.96 -4.77
C GLY A 9 -11.76 18.45 -6.20
N ARG A 10 -11.23 19.15 -7.21
CA ARG A 10 -11.33 18.70 -8.61
C ARG A 10 -10.55 17.41 -8.79
N THR A 11 -11.13 16.48 -9.55
CA THR A 11 -10.57 15.15 -9.75
C THR A 11 -10.30 14.87 -11.23
N ASP A 12 -9.11 14.35 -11.51
CA ASP A 12 -8.73 13.83 -12.81
C ASP A 12 -8.51 12.32 -12.71
N VAL A 13 -9.05 11.57 -13.66
CA VAL A 13 -8.74 10.14 -13.78
C VAL A 13 -7.38 10.01 -14.45
N VAL A 14 -6.42 9.43 -13.72
CA VAL A 14 -5.03 9.22 -14.20
C VAL A 14 -4.91 7.88 -14.91
N ALA A 15 -5.51 6.83 -14.33
CA ALA A 15 -5.51 5.50 -14.89
C ALA A 15 -6.73 4.70 -14.41
N THR A 16 -7.15 3.73 -15.21
CA THR A 16 -8.31 2.87 -14.93
C THR A 16 -7.86 1.41 -14.95
N LEU A 17 -8.26 0.65 -13.92
CA LEU A 17 -8.04 -0.79 -13.86
C LEU A 17 -9.08 -1.54 -14.71
N PRO A 18 -8.78 -2.78 -15.13
CA PRO A 18 -9.81 -3.67 -15.67
C PRO A 18 -11.00 -3.78 -14.71
N ARG A 19 -12.23 -3.86 -15.25
CA ARG A 19 -13.46 -3.91 -14.44
C ARG A 19 -13.55 -5.11 -13.49
N SER A 20 -12.78 -6.16 -13.75
CA SER A 20 -12.71 -7.38 -12.93
C SER A 20 -11.73 -7.26 -11.76
N GLU A 21 -11.07 -6.11 -11.60
CA GLU A 21 -10.02 -5.91 -10.60
C GLU A 21 -10.40 -4.78 -9.64
N PHE A 22 -10.15 -5.01 -8.36
CA PHE A 22 -10.36 -4.02 -7.31
C PHE A 22 -9.01 -3.43 -6.90
N GLY A 23 -8.85 -2.12 -7.07
CA GLY A 23 -7.63 -1.41 -6.72
C GLY A 23 -7.59 -1.12 -5.22
N GLU A 24 -6.42 -1.33 -4.63
CA GLU A 24 -6.15 -1.11 -3.21
C GLU A 24 -5.04 -0.04 -3.06
N GLY A 25 -4.23 -0.14 -2.01
CA GLY A 25 -3.21 0.83 -1.64
C GLY A 25 -2.27 1.23 -2.79
N ILE A 26 -1.85 2.50 -2.74
CA ILE A 26 -0.94 3.10 -3.71
C ILE A 26 0.26 3.77 -3.03
N ALA A 27 1.40 3.79 -3.71
CA ALA A 27 2.58 4.53 -3.28
C ALA A 27 3.24 5.26 -4.46
N LEU A 28 3.72 6.48 -4.22
CA LEU A 28 4.51 7.27 -5.17
C LEU A 28 6.00 7.14 -4.82
N LEU A 29 6.80 6.58 -5.73
CA LEU A 29 8.24 6.42 -5.56
C LEU A 29 8.95 6.67 -6.91
N ASP A 30 9.94 7.55 -6.92
CA ASP A 30 10.75 7.89 -8.09
C ASP A 30 9.94 8.24 -9.34
N GLY A 31 8.88 9.06 -9.16
CA GLY A 31 7.99 9.46 -10.24
C GLY A 31 7.09 8.33 -10.78
N LYS A 32 7.02 7.19 -10.09
CA LYS A 32 6.15 6.06 -10.42
C LYS A 32 5.08 5.87 -9.36
N ILE A 33 3.85 5.61 -9.78
CA ILE A 33 2.76 5.20 -8.90
C ILE A 33 2.65 3.68 -8.96
N TYR A 34 2.84 3.03 -7.82
CA TYR A 34 2.60 1.61 -7.61
C TYR A 34 1.19 1.46 -7.07
N GLN A 35 0.37 0.59 -7.67
CA GLN A 35 -1.00 0.32 -7.25
C GLN A 35 -1.22 -1.18 -7.08
N LEU A 36 -1.65 -1.58 -5.89
CA LEU A 36 -2.03 -2.95 -5.57
C LEU A 36 -3.43 -3.27 -6.11
N THR A 37 -3.69 -4.57 -6.22
CA THR A 37 -5.04 -5.13 -6.38
C THR A 37 -5.37 -6.04 -5.22
N TRP A 38 -6.64 -6.13 -4.83
CA TRP A 38 -7.01 -6.90 -3.65
C TRP A 38 -6.70 -8.40 -3.82
N GLU A 39 -7.48 -9.11 -4.64
CA GLU A 39 -7.36 -10.58 -4.80
C GLU A 39 -6.66 -10.98 -6.10
N ASN A 40 -6.45 -10.04 -7.02
CA ASN A 40 -5.94 -10.34 -8.36
C ASN A 40 -4.42 -10.55 -8.41
N ASN A 41 -3.72 -10.38 -7.29
CA ASN A 41 -2.29 -10.67 -7.15
C ASN A 41 -1.40 -9.86 -8.12
N LYS A 42 -1.83 -8.65 -8.49
CA LYS A 42 -1.14 -7.76 -9.43
C LYS A 42 -0.82 -6.41 -8.81
N ALA A 43 0.38 -5.92 -9.09
CA ALA A 43 0.75 -4.53 -8.87
C ALA A 43 0.97 -3.83 -10.21
N TYR A 44 0.24 -2.75 -10.45
CA TYR A 44 0.41 -1.91 -11.62
C TYR A 44 1.36 -0.76 -11.31
N VAL A 45 2.23 -0.45 -12.25
CA VAL A 45 3.15 0.69 -12.15
C VAL A 45 2.82 1.68 -13.25
N TYR A 46 2.55 2.92 -12.86
CA TYR A 46 2.23 4.02 -13.76
C TYR A 46 3.28 5.11 -13.66
N ASP A 47 3.55 5.79 -14.77
CA ASP A 47 4.25 7.06 -14.76
C ASP A 47 3.36 8.12 -14.07
N ALA A 48 3.85 8.76 -13.01
CA ALA A 48 3.04 9.65 -12.18
C ALA A 48 2.60 10.93 -12.89
N ALA A 49 3.38 11.40 -13.86
CA ALA A 49 3.09 12.61 -14.60
C ALA A 49 1.98 12.36 -15.66
N THR A 50 2.10 11.25 -16.38
CA THR A 50 1.29 10.96 -17.58
C THR A 50 0.17 9.95 -17.34
N GLY A 51 0.24 9.16 -16.27
CA GLY A 51 -0.67 8.04 -16.02
C GLY A 51 -0.42 6.81 -16.91
N ARG A 52 0.60 6.85 -17.78
CA ARG A 52 0.92 5.73 -18.66
C ARG A 52 1.37 4.53 -17.84
N GLN A 53 0.75 3.37 -18.06
CA GLN A 53 1.21 2.12 -17.46
C GLN A 53 2.61 1.75 -17.99
N LEU A 54 3.55 1.56 -17.08
CA LEU A 54 4.93 1.20 -17.35
C LEU A 54 5.18 -0.29 -17.19
N ARG A 55 4.54 -0.91 -16.19
CA ARG A 55 4.78 -2.31 -15.83
C ARG A 55 3.60 -2.91 -15.07
N THR A 56 3.54 -4.22 -15.07
CA THR A 56 2.72 -5.01 -14.14
C THR A 56 3.61 -6.07 -13.49
N PHE A 57 3.52 -6.20 -12.18
CA PHE A 57 4.15 -7.27 -11.41
C PHE A 57 3.08 -8.23 -10.87
N ALA A 58 3.48 -9.48 -10.65
CA ALA A 58 2.71 -10.44 -9.88
C ALA A 58 3.29 -10.57 -8.46
N TYR A 59 2.43 -10.77 -7.47
CA TYR A 59 2.81 -11.09 -6.09
C TYR A 59 1.90 -12.18 -5.52
N ALA A 60 2.25 -12.78 -4.39
CA ALA A 60 1.41 -13.82 -3.77
C ALA A 60 0.52 -13.25 -2.66
N GLY A 61 -0.70 -13.76 -2.51
CA GLY A 61 -1.65 -13.32 -1.48
C GLY A 61 -2.26 -11.95 -1.75
N GLU A 62 -3.09 -11.48 -0.83
CA GLU A 62 -3.79 -10.19 -0.96
C GLU A 62 -2.83 -9.00 -0.87
N GLY A 63 -3.28 -7.84 -1.36
CA GLY A 63 -2.62 -6.55 -1.16
C GLY A 63 -3.62 -5.50 -0.68
N TRP A 64 -3.36 -4.86 0.46
CA TRP A 64 -4.27 -3.92 1.12
C TRP A 64 -3.65 -2.51 1.12
N GLY A 65 -2.71 -2.22 2.02
CA GLY A 65 -2.02 -0.93 2.08
C GLY A 65 -0.65 -0.99 1.41
N LEU A 66 -0.20 0.15 0.87
CA LEU A 66 1.13 0.32 0.29
C LEU A 66 1.70 1.67 0.70
N THR A 67 2.96 1.70 1.15
CA THR A 67 3.69 2.96 1.40
C THR A 67 5.17 2.81 1.06
N THR A 68 5.95 3.87 1.20
CA THR A 68 7.40 3.88 0.91
C THR A 68 8.16 4.76 1.88
N ASP A 69 9.40 4.37 2.20
CA ASP A 69 10.37 5.23 2.90
C ASP A 69 11.18 6.12 1.94
N GLY A 70 10.91 6.05 0.64
CA GLY A 70 11.69 6.70 -0.42
C GLY A 70 12.73 5.80 -1.08
N GLU A 71 12.92 4.57 -0.61
CA GLU A 71 13.84 3.58 -1.20
C GLU A 71 13.16 2.22 -1.46
N ARG A 72 12.31 1.79 -0.55
CA ARG A 72 11.62 0.49 -0.56
C ARG A 72 10.12 0.68 -0.47
N LEU A 73 9.38 -0.34 -0.85
CA LEU A 73 7.94 -0.39 -0.67
C LEU A 73 7.59 -1.25 0.56
N TYR A 74 6.53 -0.88 1.25
CA TYR A 74 5.99 -1.61 2.39
C TYR A 74 4.53 -1.95 2.11
N MET A 75 4.19 -3.22 2.17
CA MET A 75 2.86 -3.74 1.85
C MET A 75 2.24 -4.43 3.05
N SER A 76 0.96 -4.15 3.31
CA SER A 76 0.10 -4.93 4.18
C SER A 76 -0.88 -5.77 3.35
N ASP A 77 -1.39 -6.84 3.96
CA ASP A 77 -2.30 -7.81 3.35
C ASP A 77 -3.42 -8.26 4.31
N GLY A 78 -3.68 -7.48 5.36
CA GLY A 78 -4.61 -7.84 6.44
C GLY A 78 -4.03 -8.80 7.50
N SER A 79 -2.86 -9.41 7.28
CA SER A 79 -2.16 -10.18 8.32
C SER A 79 -1.46 -9.28 9.34
N GLU A 80 -0.75 -9.89 10.29
CA GLU A 80 0.15 -9.20 11.20
C GLU A 80 1.52 -8.85 10.59
N TYR A 81 1.78 -9.15 9.32
CA TYR A 81 3.09 -8.90 8.70
C TYR A 81 3.07 -7.68 7.78
N LEU A 82 4.14 -6.89 7.86
CA LEU A 82 4.51 -5.98 6.78
C LEU A 82 5.55 -6.64 5.89
N ARG A 83 5.31 -6.60 4.57
CA ARG A 83 6.26 -7.09 3.57
C ARG A 83 7.06 -5.91 3.03
N ILE A 84 8.38 -6.02 3.08
CA ILE A 84 9.31 -5.06 2.49
C ILE A 84 9.62 -5.54 1.08
N LEU A 85 9.35 -4.72 0.08
CA LEU A 85 9.47 -5.07 -1.33
C LEU A 85 10.54 -4.22 -2.01
N ASP A 86 11.27 -4.86 -2.91
CA ASP A 86 12.14 -4.21 -3.88
C ASP A 86 11.28 -3.51 -4.95
N PRO A 87 11.40 -2.19 -5.20
CA PRO A 87 10.51 -1.48 -6.13
C PRO A 87 10.76 -1.79 -7.61
N GLU A 88 11.93 -2.32 -7.97
CA GLU A 88 12.31 -2.62 -9.36
C GLU A 88 11.87 -4.03 -9.79
N THR A 89 11.77 -4.94 -8.84
CA THR A 89 11.40 -6.34 -9.06
C THR A 89 10.09 -6.75 -8.41
N PHE A 90 9.58 -5.94 -7.48
CA PHE A 90 8.42 -6.20 -6.62
C PHE A 90 8.53 -7.47 -5.76
N ARG A 91 9.75 -7.99 -5.59
CA ARG A 91 10.00 -9.18 -4.78
C ARG A 91 10.05 -8.83 -3.31
N VAL A 92 9.51 -9.72 -2.48
CA VAL A 92 9.61 -9.63 -1.02
C VAL A 92 11.06 -9.83 -0.62
N GLN A 93 11.66 -8.81 -0.02
CA GLN A 93 12.99 -8.86 0.58
C GLN A 93 12.94 -9.38 2.02
N ARG A 94 11.91 -8.97 2.77
CA ARG A 94 11.70 -9.36 4.18
C ARG A 94 10.23 -9.26 4.55
N SER A 95 9.78 -10.08 5.49
CA SER A 95 8.51 -9.89 6.20
C SER A 95 8.79 -9.60 7.66
N VAL A 96 8.11 -8.60 8.23
CA VAL A 96 8.30 -8.15 9.61
C VAL A 96 6.99 -8.31 10.38
N PRO A 97 6.97 -9.09 11.49
CA PRO A 97 5.77 -9.19 12.31
C PRO A 97 5.54 -7.88 13.06
N VAL A 98 4.29 -7.45 13.08
CA VAL A 98 3.82 -6.28 13.79
C VAL A 98 3.21 -6.71 15.10
N THR A 99 3.72 -6.15 16.20
CA THR A 99 3.24 -6.46 17.55
C THR A 99 2.98 -5.19 18.34
N PHE A 100 2.01 -5.25 19.24
CA PHE A 100 1.75 -4.22 20.24
C PHE A 100 1.71 -4.89 21.61
N ARG A 101 2.59 -4.45 22.52
CA ARG A 101 2.75 -5.04 23.86
C ARG A 101 2.95 -6.57 23.83
N GLY A 102 3.71 -7.05 22.85
CA GLY A 102 4.04 -8.48 22.70
C GLY A 102 2.98 -9.33 22.01
N ALA A 103 1.82 -8.77 21.65
CA ALA A 103 0.76 -9.46 20.91
C ALA A 103 0.76 -9.05 19.42
N PRO A 104 0.54 -9.97 18.47
CA PRO A 104 0.38 -9.62 17.05
C PRO A 104 -0.77 -8.63 16.81
N VAL A 105 -0.55 -7.69 15.89
CA VAL A 105 -1.59 -6.76 15.41
C VAL A 105 -2.00 -7.19 14.01
N GLN A 106 -3.16 -7.82 13.89
CA GLN A 106 -3.74 -8.22 12.60
C GLN A 106 -4.59 -7.11 11.99
N LEU A 107 -5.09 -7.34 10.77
CA LEU A 107 -5.97 -6.45 10.02
C LEU A 107 -5.31 -5.10 9.70
N LEU A 108 -3.98 -5.14 9.47
CA LEU A 108 -3.22 -4.03 8.94
C LEU A 108 -3.74 -3.70 7.54
N ASN A 109 -4.20 -2.48 7.35
CA ASN A 109 -4.77 -1.99 6.10
C ASN A 109 -3.90 -0.84 5.58
N GLU A 110 -4.49 0.28 5.17
CA GLU A 110 -3.78 1.44 4.61
C GLU A 110 -2.56 1.88 5.44
N LEU A 111 -1.48 2.19 4.73
CA LEU A 111 -0.16 2.49 5.29
C LEU A 111 0.30 3.89 4.90
N GLU A 112 1.02 4.57 5.80
CA GLU A 112 1.69 5.84 5.51
C GLU A 112 3.06 5.89 6.18
N TRP A 113 4.08 6.35 5.47
CA TRP A 113 5.40 6.62 6.04
C TRP A 113 5.49 8.06 6.53
N ILE A 114 5.74 8.25 7.83
CA ILE A 114 5.82 9.58 8.45
C ILE A 114 6.96 9.57 9.47
N ASP A 115 7.94 10.46 9.29
CA ASP A 115 9.04 10.68 10.24
C ASP A 115 9.80 9.41 10.66
N GLY A 116 10.15 8.57 9.68
CA GLY A 116 10.90 7.33 9.92
C GLY A 116 10.07 6.16 10.43
N LYS A 117 8.74 6.23 10.27
CA LYS A 117 7.78 5.31 10.89
C LYS A 117 6.68 4.94 9.93
N ILE A 118 6.17 3.71 10.05
CA ILE A 118 4.97 3.28 9.34
C ILE A 118 3.76 3.44 10.27
N TRP A 119 2.78 4.18 9.77
CA TRP A 119 1.45 4.31 10.34
C TRP A 119 0.51 3.39 9.59
N ALA A 120 -0.23 2.56 10.32
CA ALA A 120 -1.19 1.63 9.72
C ALA A 120 -2.59 1.87 10.24
N ASN A 121 -3.57 1.94 9.35
CA ASN A 121 -4.96 1.75 9.73
C ASN A 121 -5.17 0.29 10.13
N VAL A 122 -5.90 0.04 11.22
CA VAL A 122 -6.33 -1.31 11.61
C VAL A 122 -7.83 -1.42 11.43
N TYR A 123 -8.26 -2.41 10.65
CA TYR A 123 -9.68 -2.71 10.46
C TYR A 123 -10.21 -3.44 11.70
N ALA A 124 -11.36 -3.03 12.23
CA ALA A 124 -12.04 -3.79 13.27
C ALA A 124 -13.07 -4.73 12.62
N ALA A 125 -13.10 -6.00 13.05
CA ALA A 125 -14.11 -6.95 12.57
C ALA A 125 -15.52 -6.38 12.80
N GLY A 126 -16.23 -6.06 11.72
CA GLY A 126 -17.60 -5.51 11.74
C GLY A 126 -17.72 -3.99 11.57
N ALA A 127 -16.62 -3.24 11.43
CA ALA A 127 -16.68 -1.79 11.21
C ALA A 127 -16.81 -1.43 9.71
N THR A 128 -17.61 -0.42 9.40
CA THR A 128 -17.74 0.15 8.04
C THR A 128 -16.68 1.22 7.73
N ARG A 129 -15.75 1.47 8.66
CA ARG A 129 -14.61 2.41 8.55
C ARG A 129 -13.43 1.95 9.41
N PRO A 130 -12.17 2.20 9.00
CA PRO A 130 -11.00 1.95 9.84
C PRO A 130 -11.06 2.81 11.11
N GLN A 131 -10.80 2.20 12.28
CA GLN A 131 -11.09 2.85 13.57
C GLN A 131 -9.87 3.42 14.29
N THR A 132 -8.64 3.00 13.94
CA THR A 132 -7.44 3.48 14.65
C THR A 132 -6.20 3.40 13.77
N LYS A 133 -5.39 4.48 13.76
CA LYS A 133 -4.02 4.45 13.24
C LYS A 133 -3.08 4.01 14.36
N PHE A 134 -2.31 2.94 14.13
CA PHE A 134 -1.26 2.51 15.03
C PHE A 134 0.11 2.90 14.49
N PHE A 135 1.01 3.23 15.41
CA PHE A 135 2.43 3.39 15.14
C PHE A 135 3.11 2.02 15.19
N LEU A 136 3.85 1.67 14.15
CA LEU A 136 4.63 0.44 14.11
C LEU A 136 6.11 0.78 14.35
N GLN A 137 6.60 0.45 15.54
CA GLN A 137 8.03 0.48 15.84
C GLN A 137 8.52 -0.94 15.97
N ASN A 138 9.40 -1.35 15.06
CA ASN A 138 10.43 -2.37 15.26
C ASN A 138 11.38 -2.31 14.06
N TYR A 139 12.25 -1.29 14.04
CA TYR A 139 13.43 -1.27 13.19
C TYR A 139 14.61 -1.71 14.04
N SER A 140 14.98 -2.98 13.91
CA SER A 140 16.28 -3.53 14.30
C SER A 140 16.74 -4.50 13.23
#